data_AF-A0AAE9DTV4-F1
#
_entry.id   AF-A0AAE9DTV4-F1
#
_cell.length_a   1.000
_cell.length_b   1.000
_cell.length_c   1.000
_cell.angle_alpha   90.00
_cell.angle_beta   90.00
_cell.angle_gamma   90.00
#
_symmetry.space_group_name_H-M   'P 1'
#
loop_
_entity.id
_entity.type
_entity.pdbx_description
1 polymer ?
#
loop_
_entity_poly.entity_id
_entity_poly.type
_entity_poly.pdbx_seq_one_letter_code
_entity_poly.pdbx_strand_id
1 'polypeptide(L)'
;MMLVCVILLGCSRKIGEKQITATRPGSFRETTSVGSLMRDRIFDSKKVYSFFEGNPIIEYSISDSSQTERSTASKKSNSFWQHVWSGELFDELTGAAHLTKIDWVELTMTFIVDVLRAEARVINKSSTVEPFKWALWRNYLIHRFSLDPLVSDDHIRSECKKWQQEQNQKRESSEKDFSMIAAKRGCATFQS
;
A
#
# COMPACT_ATOMS: atom_id res chain seq x y z
N MET A 1 -16.45 -22.33 -5.15
CA MET A 1 -17.17 -21.28 -4.40
C MET A 1 -16.77 -21.24 -2.93
N MET A 2 -17.01 -22.26 -2.10
CA MET A 2 -16.62 -22.22 -0.67
C MET A 2 -15.13 -21.94 -0.41
N LEU A 3 -14.23 -22.58 -1.16
CA LEU A 3 -12.79 -22.43 -0.99
C LEU A 3 -12.32 -21.00 -1.31
N VAL A 4 -12.92 -20.35 -2.31
CA VAL A 4 -12.66 -18.94 -2.64
C VAL A 4 -13.14 -18.02 -1.52
N CYS A 5 -14.30 -18.28 -0.93
CA CYS A 5 -14.79 -17.51 0.22
C CYS A 5 -13.87 -17.63 1.43
N VAL A 6 -13.36 -18.83 1.72
CA VAL A 6 -12.41 -19.05 2.84
C VAL A 6 -11.09 -18.30 2.60
N ILE A 7 -10.57 -18.32 1.37
CA ILE A 7 -9.37 -17.55 1.00
C ILE A 7 -9.62 -16.05 1.17
N LEU A 8 -10.74 -15.53 0.66
CA LEU A 8 -11.10 -14.11 0.79
C LEU A 8 -11.29 -13.68 2.25
N LEU A 9 -11.88 -14.54 3.09
CA LEU A 9 -12.02 -14.30 4.53
C LEU A 9 -10.66 -14.30 5.26
N GLY A 10 -9.76 -15.23 4.90
CA GLY A 10 -8.40 -15.25 5.46
C GLY A 10 -7.58 -14.02 5.07
N CYS A 11 -7.64 -13.60 3.80
CA CYS A 11 -6.95 -12.40 3.31
C CYS A 11 -7.50 -11.12 3.95
N SER A 12 -8.83 -10.98 4.03
CA SER A 12 -9.46 -9.80 4.66
C SER A 12 -9.14 -9.68 6.15
N ARG A 13 -9.04 -10.81 6.88
CA ARG A 13 -8.59 -10.82 8.26
C ARG A 13 -7.15 -10.33 8.40
N LYS A 14 -6.22 -10.88 7.60
CA LYS A 14 -4.81 -10.44 7.60
C LYS A 14 -4.67 -8.95 7.31
N ILE A 15 -5.44 -8.41 6.36
CA ILE A 15 -5.45 -6.99 6.05
C ILE A 15 -6.04 -6.18 7.22
N GLY A 16 -7.16 -6.64 7.79
CA GLY A 16 -7.88 -5.93 8.84
C GLY A 16 -7.12 -5.82 10.16
N GLU A 17 -6.27 -6.81 10.48
CA GLU A 17 -5.44 -6.84 11.70
C GLU A 17 -4.20 -5.94 11.62
N LYS A 18 -3.76 -5.56 10.41
CA LYS A 18 -2.60 -4.66 10.25
C LYS A 18 -2.88 -3.31 10.89
N GLN A 19 -1.90 -2.82 11.64
CA GLN A 19 -1.98 -1.57 12.37
C GLN A 19 -1.34 -0.43 11.57
N ILE A 20 -1.93 0.74 11.73
CA ILE A 20 -1.53 1.98 11.09
C ILE A 20 -1.41 3.02 12.17
N THR A 21 -0.27 3.72 12.19
CA THR A 21 -0.05 4.84 13.08
C THR A 21 -0.01 6.12 12.27
N ALA A 22 -0.90 7.05 12.59
CA ALA A 22 -0.85 8.41 12.07
C ALA A 22 -0.03 9.27 13.04
N THR A 23 1.08 9.82 12.55
CA THR A 23 1.93 10.77 13.28
C THR A 23 1.73 12.16 12.70
N ARG A 24 1.27 13.10 13.52
CA ARG A 24 1.14 14.51 13.14
C ARG A 24 2.31 15.33 13.69
N PRO A 25 2.86 16.28 12.92
CA PRO A 25 3.86 17.20 13.44
C PRO A 25 3.21 18.09 14.52
N GLY A 26 3.62 17.90 15.79
CA GLY A 26 3.15 18.70 16.92
C GLY A 26 1.97 18.15 17.73
N SER A 27 1.44 16.95 17.44
CA SER A 27 0.40 16.31 18.25
C SER A 27 0.66 14.82 18.52
N PHE A 28 -0.23 14.21 19.32
CA PHE A 28 -0.21 12.81 19.73
C PHE A 28 -0.19 11.85 18.53
N ARG A 29 0.46 10.69 18.70
CA ARG A 29 0.42 9.56 17.76
C ARG A 29 -0.87 8.78 17.99
N GLU A 30 -1.60 8.48 16.91
CA GLU A 30 -2.83 7.69 16.97
C GLU A 30 -2.63 6.40 16.17
N THR A 31 -2.82 5.25 16.82
CA THR A 31 -2.68 3.93 16.21
C THR A 31 -4.04 3.26 16.12
N THR A 32 -4.39 2.75 14.94
CA THR A 32 -5.65 2.05 14.68
C THR A 32 -5.41 0.89 13.71
N SER A 33 -6.36 -0.04 13.60
CA SER A 33 -6.29 -1.11 12.61
C SER A 33 -7.02 -0.74 11.33
N VAL A 34 -6.60 -1.32 10.20
CA VAL A 34 -7.28 -1.12 8.90
C VAL A 34 -8.74 -1.55 8.99
N GLY A 35 -9.01 -2.66 9.68
CA GLY A 35 -10.35 -3.18 9.88
C GLY A 35 -11.24 -2.22 10.68
N SER A 36 -10.69 -1.56 11.70
CA SER A 36 -11.42 -0.52 12.45
C SER A 36 -11.72 0.67 11.56
N LEU A 37 -10.75 1.16 10.78
CA LEU A 37 -10.97 2.27 9.85
C LEU A 37 -12.05 1.95 8.80
N MET A 38 -12.05 0.74 8.25
CA MET A 38 -13.09 0.31 7.31
C MET A 38 -14.47 0.26 7.96
N ARG A 39 -14.55 -0.21 9.21
CA ARG A 39 -15.79 -0.20 9.99
C ARG A 39 -16.24 1.25 10.25
N ASP A 40 -15.35 2.09 10.73
CA ASP A 40 -15.64 3.48 11.07
C ASP A 40 -16.05 4.27 9.82
N ARG A 41 -15.50 3.98 8.64
CA ARG A 41 -15.97 4.58 7.38
C ARG A 41 -17.47 4.37 7.15
N ILE A 42 -18.01 3.20 7.53
CA ILE A 42 -19.43 2.84 7.34
C ILE A 42 -20.31 3.41 8.47
N PHE A 43 -19.85 3.31 9.72
CA PHE A 43 -20.68 3.61 10.90
C PHE A 43 -20.44 4.99 11.52
N ASP A 44 -19.24 5.56 11.37
CA ASP A 44 -18.83 6.83 11.97
C ASP A 44 -17.70 7.49 11.16
N SER A 45 -18.04 7.94 9.95
CA SER A 45 -17.05 8.43 8.97
C SER A 45 -16.23 9.62 9.47
N LYS A 46 -16.77 10.41 10.41
CA LYS A 46 -16.07 11.53 11.03
C LYS A 46 -14.78 11.10 11.73
N LYS A 47 -14.75 9.93 12.38
CA LYS A 47 -13.55 9.40 13.03
C LYS A 47 -12.42 9.10 12.04
N VAL A 48 -12.79 8.58 10.86
CA VAL A 48 -11.81 8.30 9.80
C VAL A 48 -11.22 9.61 9.28
N TYR A 49 -12.05 10.63 9.07
CA TYR A 49 -11.57 11.92 8.58
C TYR A 49 -10.73 12.67 9.61
N SER A 50 -11.11 12.60 10.89
CA SER A 50 -10.30 13.15 11.96
C SER A 50 -8.96 12.41 12.08
N PHE A 51 -8.90 11.10 11.86
CA PHE A 51 -7.64 10.33 11.88
C PHE A 51 -6.64 10.85 10.83
N PHE A 52 -7.11 11.14 9.61
CA PHE A 52 -6.30 11.66 8.50
C PHE A 52 -6.21 13.19 8.42
N GLU A 53 -6.68 13.91 9.43
CA GLU A 53 -6.68 15.36 9.46
C GLU A 53 -5.25 15.94 9.47
N GLY A 54 -5.04 17.05 8.74
CA GLY A 54 -3.74 17.72 8.71
C GLY A 54 -2.66 16.97 7.93
N ASN A 55 -3.03 15.96 7.13
CA ASN A 55 -2.12 15.15 6.31
C ASN A 55 -0.99 14.49 7.14
N PRO A 56 -1.33 13.57 8.05
CA PRO A 56 -0.33 12.92 8.91
C PRO A 56 0.64 12.06 8.10
N ILE A 57 1.81 11.83 8.69
CA ILE A 57 2.75 10.81 8.24
C ILE A 57 2.19 9.47 8.69
N ILE A 58 2.01 8.55 7.74
CA ILE A 58 1.46 7.23 7.99
C ILE A 58 2.61 6.26 8.15
N GLU A 59 2.69 5.62 9.32
CA GLU A 59 3.61 4.53 9.60
C GLU A 59 2.81 3.24 9.69
N TYR A 60 3.24 2.24 8.94
CA TYR A 60 2.63 0.91 8.94
C TYR A 60 3.38 0.05 9.96
N SER A 61 2.74 -0.31 11.07
CA SER A 61 3.34 -1.23 12.03
C SER A 61 2.97 -2.65 11.63
N ILE A 62 3.99 -3.44 11.30
CA ILE A 62 3.86 -4.89 11.24
C ILE A 62 3.67 -5.34 12.68
N SER A 63 2.44 -5.69 13.06
CA SER A 63 2.21 -6.40 14.31
C SER A 63 2.84 -7.78 14.16
N ASP A 64 4.11 -7.90 14.49
CA ASP A 64 4.81 -9.18 14.62
C ASP A 64 4.19 -9.93 15.80
N SER A 65 3.08 -10.63 15.56
CA SER A 65 2.74 -11.82 16.34
C SER A 65 3.61 -13.03 15.96
N SER A 66 4.62 -12.81 15.11
CA SER A 66 5.71 -13.74 14.81
C SER A 66 7.08 -13.14 15.12
N GLN A 67 7.25 -12.50 16.29
CA GLN A 67 8.53 -12.63 16.99
C GLN A 67 8.64 -14.04 17.56
N THR A 68 8.80 -15.04 16.69
CA THR A 68 9.30 -16.34 17.11
C THR A 68 10.79 -16.31 16.88
N GLU A 69 11.49 -16.18 18.00
CA GLU A 69 12.86 -16.57 18.29
C GLU A 69 13.62 -17.27 17.16
N ARG A 70 14.89 -16.89 17.03
CA ARG A 70 15.95 -17.75 16.47
C ARG A 70 15.99 -19.07 17.26
N SER A 71 15.11 -20.01 16.96
CA SER A 71 15.16 -21.37 17.49
C SER A 71 15.65 -22.29 16.38
N THR A 72 16.95 -22.59 16.45
CA THR A 72 17.55 -23.90 16.21
C THR A 72 16.71 -24.93 15.43
N ALA A 73 17.27 -25.33 14.29
CA ALA A 73 16.87 -26.43 13.44
C ALA A 73 16.08 -27.55 14.17
N SER A 74 14.79 -27.64 13.87
CA SER A 74 13.97 -28.80 14.21
C SER A 74 13.26 -29.24 12.95
N LYS A 75 13.72 -30.36 12.37
CA LYS A 75 13.04 -31.08 11.29
C LYS A 75 11.62 -31.43 11.75
N LYS A 76 10.61 -30.72 11.25
CA LYS A 76 9.20 -31.11 11.41
C LYS A 76 8.45 -30.96 10.09
N SER A 77 8.15 -32.13 9.52
CA SER A 77 6.97 -32.44 8.70
C SER A 77 6.34 -31.26 7.96
N ASN A 78 6.84 -30.99 6.76
CA ASN A 78 6.30 -29.99 5.83
C ASN A 78 4.85 -30.36 5.45
N SER A 79 3.89 -29.76 6.15
CA SER A 79 2.49 -29.81 5.77
C SER A 79 2.32 -29.02 4.48
N PHE A 80 1.79 -29.65 3.43
CA PHE A 80 1.43 -29.00 2.16
C PHE A 80 0.65 -27.70 2.38
N TRP A 81 -0.22 -27.65 3.39
CA TRP A 81 -0.98 -26.45 3.73
C TRP A 81 -0.09 -25.31 4.26
N GLN A 82 0.98 -25.59 4.99
CA GLN A 82 1.92 -24.53 5.41
C GLN A 82 2.64 -23.91 4.22
N HIS A 83 2.99 -24.68 3.19
CA HIS A 83 3.56 -24.15 1.94
C HIS A 83 2.55 -23.34 1.11
N VAL A 84 1.28 -23.72 1.13
CA VAL A 84 0.19 -22.95 0.48
C VAL A 84 -0.03 -21.61 1.20
N TRP A 85 -0.07 -21.61 2.53
CA TRP A 85 -0.42 -20.42 3.32
C TRP A 85 0.77 -19.48 3.60
N SER A 86 2.00 -19.95 3.44
CA SER A 86 3.22 -19.14 3.52
C SER A 86 3.52 -18.35 2.24
N GLY A 87 2.87 -18.68 1.13
CA GLY A 87 3.11 -18.06 -0.17
C GLY A 87 4.19 -18.76 -1.01
N GLU A 88 4.96 -19.69 -0.42
CA GLU A 88 6.06 -20.40 -1.11
C GLU A 88 5.58 -21.20 -2.33
N LEU A 89 4.39 -21.82 -2.26
CA LEU A 89 3.84 -22.56 -3.41
C LEU A 89 3.50 -21.63 -4.59
N PHE A 90 3.07 -20.40 -4.32
CA PHE A 90 2.77 -19.41 -5.35
C PHE A 90 4.06 -18.88 -6.00
N ASP A 91 5.11 -18.72 -5.21
CA ASP A 91 6.44 -18.32 -5.67
C ASP A 91 7.07 -19.39 -6.59
N GLU A 92 6.86 -20.67 -6.26
CA GLU A 92 7.36 -21.81 -7.04
C GLU A 92 6.55 -22.03 -8.34
N LEU A 93 5.22 -21.85 -8.30
CA LEU A 93 4.33 -21.99 -9.46
C LEU A 93 4.49 -20.89 -10.51
N THR A 94 4.89 -19.68 -10.10
CA THR A 94 5.00 -18.54 -11.01
C THR A 94 6.41 -18.32 -11.57
N GLY A 95 7.40 -19.10 -11.10
CA GLY A 95 8.80 -18.94 -11.50
C GLY A 95 9.36 -17.54 -11.22
N ALA A 96 8.68 -16.76 -10.37
CA ALA A 96 8.91 -15.34 -10.19
C ALA A 96 9.76 -15.04 -8.95
N ALA A 97 10.63 -15.98 -8.53
CA ALA A 97 11.47 -15.90 -7.34
C ALA A 97 12.43 -14.68 -7.27
N HIS A 98 12.45 -13.81 -8.27
CA HIS A 98 13.21 -12.55 -8.28
C HIS A 98 12.33 -11.28 -8.45
N LEU A 99 11.00 -11.41 -8.60
CA LEU A 99 10.05 -10.29 -8.60
C LEU A 99 9.14 -10.28 -7.36
N THR A 100 9.29 -11.28 -6.49
CA THR A 100 8.46 -11.57 -5.31
C THR A 100 9.04 -10.93 -4.05
N LYS A 101 8.77 -9.63 -3.87
CA LYS A 101 8.57 -9.06 -2.53
C LYS A 101 7.46 -8.01 -2.52
N ILE A 102 6.54 -8.07 -3.49
CA ILE A 102 5.29 -7.31 -3.38
C ILE A 102 4.34 -8.18 -2.56
N ASP A 103 4.31 -7.96 -1.25
CA ASP A 103 3.28 -8.56 -0.40
C ASP A 103 1.93 -7.95 -0.81
N TRP A 104 1.11 -8.74 -1.49
CA TRP A 104 -0.22 -8.33 -1.93
C TRP A 104 -1.11 -7.89 -0.76
N VAL A 105 -0.85 -8.39 0.46
CA VAL A 105 -1.53 -7.95 1.67
C VAL A 105 -1.19 -6.48 1.95
N GLU A 106 0.09 -6.12 1.88
CA GLU A 106 0.57 -4.76 2.12
C GLU A 106 0.14 -3.81 1.01
N LEU A 107 0.17 -4.27 -0.24
CA LEU A 107 -0.32 -3.48 -1.37
C LEU A 107 -1.82 -3.19 -1.26
N THR A 108 -2.63 -4.20 -0.89
CA THR A 108 -4.08 -4.04 -0.73
C THR A 108 -4.41 -3.18 0.48
N MET A 109 -3.72 -3.40 1.60
CA MET A 109 -3.84 -2.58 2.80
C MET A 109 -3.55 -1.12 2.48
N THR A 110 -2.42 -0.87 1.84
CA THR A 110 -1.98 0.48 1.48
C THR A 110 -2.99 1.14 0.55
N PHE A 111 -3.52 0.41 -0.44
CA PHE A 111 -4.56 0.92 -1.33
C PHE A 111 -5.83 1.34 -0.57
N ILE A 112 -6.30 0.53 0.39
CA ILE A 112 -7.46 0.87 1.22
C ILE A 112 -7.18 2.16 1.99
N VAL A 113 -6.02 2.25 2.64
CA VAL A 113 -5.60 3.42 3.41
C VAL A 113 -5.50 4.66 2.53
N ASP A 114 -4.94 4.53 1.33
CA ASP A 114 -4.81 5.60 0.35
C ASP A 114 -6.17 6.16 -0.08
N VAL A 115 -7.16 5.29 -0.30
CA VAL A 115 -8.53 5.72 -0.61
C VAL A 115 -9.11 6.52 0.56
N LEU A 116 -9.04 6.01 1.79
CA LEU A 116 -9.59 6.68 2.97
C LEU A 116 -8.90 8.02 3.24
N ARG A 117 -7.57 8.06 3.06
CA ARG A 117 -6.76 9.27 3.20
C ARG A 117 -7.14 10.31 2.15
N ALA A 118 -7.30 9.90 0.90
CA ALA A 118 -7.69 10.82 -0.17
C ALA A 118 -9.14 11.32 0.02
N GLU A 119 -10.06 10.48 0.52
CA GLU A 119 -11.40 10.91 0.94
C GLU A 119 -11.34 12.02 1.99
N ALA A 120 -10.53 11.82 3.03
CA ALA A 120 -10.34 12.84 4.06
C ALA A 120 -9.77 14.15 3.50
N ARG A 121 -8.82 14.09 2.55
CA ARG A 121 -8.26 15.28 1.89
C ARG A 121 -9.30 16.04 1.06
N VAL A 122 -10.18 15.32 0.35
CA VAL A 122 -11.27 15.93 -0.42
C VAL A 122 -12.25 16.64 0.51
N ILE A 123 -12.60 16.02 1.63
CA ILE A 123 -13.52 16.58 2.63
C ILE A 123 -12.90 17.81 3.32
N ASN A 124 -11.61 17.75 3.64
CA ASN A 124 -10.84 18.87 4.18
C ASN A 124 -10.50 19.94 3.14
N LYS A 125 -10.98 19.80 1.89
CA LYS A 125 -10.71 20.70 0.75
C LYS A 125 -9.22 20.90 0.43
N SER A 126 -8.36 19.99 0.90
CA SER A 126 -6.92 20.04 0.64
C SER A 126 -6.54 19.37 -0.68
N SER A 127 -7.47 18.64 -1.32
CA SER A 127 -7.29 18.06 -2.65
C SER A 127 -8.62 18.02 -3.40
N THR A 128 -8.57 18.18 -4.73
CA THR A 128 -9.72 18.05 -5.64
C THR A 128 -9.69 16.74 -6.43
N VAL A 129 -8.66 15.91 -6.22
CA VAL A 129 -8.49 14.64 -6.93
C VAL A 129 -9.45 13.61 -6.35
N GLU A 130 -10.14 12.88 -7.22
CA GLU A 130 -11.00 11.78 -6.81
C GLU A 130 -10.22 10.73 -6.00
N PRO A 131 -10.72 10.29 -4.82
CA PRO A 131 -9.95 9.43 -3.92
C PRO A 131 -9.46 8.12 -4.52
N PHE A 132 -10.33 7.45 -5.28
CA PHE A 132 -10.00 6.20 -5.95
C PHE A 132 -8.93 6.40 -7.02
N LYS A 133 -9.05 7.46 -7.81
CA LYS A 133 -8.06 7.84 -8.82
C LYS A 133 -6.71 8.15 -8.19
N TRP A 134 -6.70 8.85 -7.05
CA TRP A 134 -5.47 9.15 -6.32
C TRP A 134 -4.76 7.87 -5.86
N ALA A 135 -5.49 6.95 -5.23
CA ALA A 135 -4.96 5.66 -4.77
C ALA A 135 -4.44 4.79 -5.94
N LEU A 136 -5.15 4.76 -7.07
CA LEU A 136 -4.70 4.06 -8.27
C LEU A 136 -3.40 4.63 -8.83
N TRP A 137 -3.26 5.96 -8.86
CA TRP A 137 -2.00 6.57 -9.30
C TRP A 137 -0.85 6.24 -8.35
N ARG A 138 -1.08 6.22 -7.03
CA ARG A 138 -0.04 5.80 -6.07
C ARG A 138 0.43 4.39 -6.35
N ASN A 139 -0.53 3.47 -6.47
CA ASN A 139 -0.29 2.06 -6.71
C ASN A 139 0.46 1.83 -8.05
N TYR A 140 0.04 2.52 -9.11
CA TYR A 140 0.74 2.50 -10.40
C TYR A 140 2.20 2.98 -10.27
N LEU A 141 2.46 4.08 -9.56
CA LEU A 141 3.81 4.60 -9.38
C LEU A 141 4.69 3.66 -8.55
N ILE A 142 4.14 3.02 -7.52
CA ILE A 142 4.82 1.98 -6.74
C ILE A 142 5.28 0.85 -7.65
N HIS A 143 4.40 0.33 -8.50
CA HIS A 143 4.78 -0.70 -9.47
C HIS A 143 5.78 -0.20 -10.52
N ARG A 144 5.57 1.01 -11.04
CA ARG A 144 6.40 1.59 -12.12
C ARG A 144 7.85 1.81 -11.70
N PHE A 145 8.06 2.20 -10.45
CA PHE A 145 9.37 2.45 -9.85
C PHE A 145 9.88 1.27 -9.01
N SER A 146 9.11 0.17 -8.96
CA SER A 146 9.44 -1.03 -8.16
C SER A 146 9.74 -0.68 -6.70
N LEU A 147 8.90 0.16 -6.11
CA LEU A 147 9.02 0.62 -4.73
C LEU A 147 8.32 -0.34 -3.76
N ASP A 148 8.69 -0.23 -2.49
CA ASP A 148 7.98 -0.88 -1.39
C ASP A 148 6.53 -0.36 -1.30
N PRO A 149 5.50 -1.20 -1.10
CA PRO A 149 4.13 -0.74 -0.90
C PRO A 149 3.97 0.31 0.22
N LEU A 150 4.76 0.18 1.29
CA LEU A 150 4.71 1.03 2.49
C LEU A 150 5.51 2.33 2.34
N VAL A 151 5.94 2.65 1.12
CA VAL A 151 6.76 3.84 0.81
C VAL A 151 6.08 5.16 1.19
N SER A 152 6.85 6.13 1.67
CA SER A 152 6.33 7.47 1.99
C SER A 152 6.00 8.28 0.73
N ASP A 153 5.05 9.21 0.84
CA ASP A 153 4.68 10.13 -0.25
C ASP A 153 5.89 10.94 -0.74
N ASP A 154 6.80 11.31 0.17
CA ASP A 154 7.97 12.11 -0.16
C ASP A 154 9.00 11.33 -0.99
N HIS A 155 9.12 10.02 -0.74
CA HIS A 155 9.99 9.16 -1.54
C HIS A 155 9.43 8.97 -2.96
N ILE A 156 8.10 8.78 -3.10
CA ILE A 156 7.45 8.75 -4.42
C ILE A 156 7.68 10.08 -5.15
N ARG A 157 7.57 11.23 -4.46
CA ARG A 157 7.85 12.54 -5.05
C ARG A 157 9.30 12.71 -5.49
N SER A 158 10.28 12.20 -4.72
CA SER A 158 11.68 12.24 -5.13
C SER A 158 11.95 11.39 -6.36
N GLU A 159 11.37 10.19 -6.44
CA GLU A 159 11.49 9.32 -7.61
C GLU A 159 10.82 9.94 -8.84
N CYS A 160 9.65 10.56 -8.68
CA CYS A 160 9.00 11.32 -9.74
C CYS A 160 9.88 12.48 -10.26
N LYS A 161 10.56 13.22 -9.37
CA LYS A 161 11.48 14.31 -9.78
C LYS A 161 12.69 13.77 -10.52
N LYS A 162 13.30 12.69 -10.02
CA LYS A 162 14.44 12.02 -10.65
C LYS A 162 14.07 11.50 -12.03
N TRP A 163 12.94 10.81 -12.15
CA TRP A 163 12.41 10.33 -13.41
C TRP A 163 12.15 11.46 -14.41
N GLN A 164 11.52 12.56 -13.98
CA GLN A 164 11.30 13.74 -14.84
C GLN A 164 12.62 14.35 -15.35
N GLN A 165 13.66 14.41 -14.50
CA GLN A 165 14.98 14.91 -14.91
C GLN A 165 15.65 14.00 -15.95
N GLU A 166 15.60 12.68 -15.74
CA GLU A 166 16.14 11.70 -16.69
C GLU A 166 15.42 11.73 -18.04
N GLN A 167 14.10 11.93 -18.04
CA GLN A 167 13.32 12.07 -19.27
C GLN A 167 13.62 13.38 -20.02
N ASN A 168 13.80 14.49 -19.30
CA ASN A 168 14.14 15.77 -19.94
C ASN A 168 15.54 15.76 -20.58
N GLN A 169 16.45 14.92 -20.09
CA GLN A 169 17.79 14.72 -20.67
C GLN A 169 17.75 13.80 -21.89
N LYS A 170 16.89 12.79 -21.88
CA LYS A 170 16.62 11.90 -23.03
C LYS A 170 15.60 12.54 -23.96
N ARG A 171 16.00 13.60 -24.68
CA ARG A 171 15.17 14.34 -25.65
C ARG A 171 14.59 13.50 -26.81
N GLU A 172 14.85 12.21 -26.87
CA GLU A 172 14.33 11.29 -27.87
C GLU A 172 13.66 10.08 -27.19
N SER A 173 12.33 10.08 -27.10
CA SER A 173 11.54 8.90 -27.49
C SER A 173 10.06 9.28 -27.61
N SER A 174 9.49 8.90 -28.74
CA SER A 174 8.12 9.11 -29.23
C SER A 174 7.06 9.58 -28.22
N GLU A 175 6.34 10.64 -28.61
CA GLU A 175 5.09 11.16 -28.00
C GLU A 175 3.96 10.12 -27.83
N LYS A 176 4.18 8.84 -28.16
CA LYS A 176 3.17 7.78 -28.23
C LYS A 176 3.33 6.66 -27.19
N ASP A 177 4.32 6.73 -26.31
CA ASP A 177 4.43 5.73 -25.23
C ASP A 177 3.40 6.00 -24.13
N PHE A 178 2.33 5.19 -24.12
CA PHE A 178 1.26 5.26 -23.11
C PHE A 178 1.80 5.13 -21.68
N SER A 179 2.88 4.38 -21.47
CA SER A 179 3.55 4.24 -20.18
C SER A 179 4.20 5.54 -19.71
N MET A 180 4.75 6.34 -20.61
CA MET A 180 5.34 7.65 -20.32
C MET A 180 4.25 8.67 -19.96
N ILE A 181 3.14 8.67 -20.72
CA ILE A 181 1.99 9.54 -20.43
C ILE A 181 1.37 9.20 -19.07
N ALA A 182 1.25 7.90 -18.76
CA ALA A 182 0.73 7.43 -17.48
C ALA A 182 1.64 7.84 -16.32
N ALA A 183 2.96 7.62 -16.42
CA ALA A 183 3.91 8.06 -15.39
C ALA A 183 3.88 9.58 -15.17
N LYS A 184 3.79 10.37 -16.25
CA LYS A 184 3.68 11.84 -16.17
C LYS A 184 2.40 12.28 -15.45
N ARG A 185 1.25 11.67 -15.77
CA ARG A 185 -0.04 11.96 -15.12
C ARG A 185 -0.05 11.52 -13.65
N GLY A 186 0.52 10.36 -13.35
CA GLY A 186 0.69 9.89 -11.98
C GLY A 186 1.51 10.89 -11.17
N CYS A 187 2.71 11.24 -11.62
CA CYS A 187 3.57 12.19 -10.91
C CYS A 187 2.93 13.58 -10.76
N ALA A 188 2.20 14.08 -11.76
CA ALA A 188 1.48 15.35 -11.66
C ALA A 188 0.40 15.33 -10.56
N THR A 189 -0.29 14.20 -10.37
CA THR A 189 -1.33 14.03 -9.35
C THR A 189 -0.78 14.10 -7.91
N PHE A 190 0.51 13.80 -7.72
CA PHE A 190 1.18 13.84 -6.41
C PHE A 190 1.87 15.18 -6.12
N GLN A 191 2.02 16.02 -7.14
CA GLN A 191 2.64 17.33 -7.09
C GLN A 191 1.60 18.47 -6.96
N SER A 192 0.32 18.21 -7.27
CA SER A 192 -0.81 19.12 -7.05
C SER A 192 -1.33 19.07 -5.63
#